data_AF-A0A2C6AND5-F1
#
_entry.id   AF-A0A2C6AND5-F1
#
_cell.length_a   1.000
_cell.length_b   1.000
_cell.length_c   1.000
_cell.angle_alpha   90.00
_cell.angle_beta   90.00
_cell.angle_gamma   90.00
#
_symmetry.space_group_name_H-M   'P 1'
#
loop_
_entity.id
_entity.type
_entity.pdbx_description
1 polymer ?
#
loop_
_entity_poly.entity_id
_entity_poly.type
_entity_poly.pdbx_seq_one_letter_code
_entity_poly.pdbx_strand_id
1 'polypeptide(L)'
;MQLNKLYLISLLAGAVSANRHCGKNAWIAWDVDRVDGNSYHVNWRVTSGKDGHSIPAATVVTAFGDCANSRSLCRDSGSGMWCDRGGQHIENGMHGTGNIEFSCSDGPYTCYDFKW
;
A
#
# COMPACT_ATOMS: atom_id res chain seq x y z
N MET A 1 -19.99 40.55 28.47
CA MET A 1 -20.41 39.94 27.19
C MET A 1 -19.15 39.79 26.35
N GLN A 2 -18.53 38.61 26.36
CA GLN A 2 -17.27 38.37 25.65
C GLN A 2 -17.35 37.01 24.94
N LEU A 3 -17.05 37.06 23.65
CA LEU A 3 -17.28 36.01 22.65
C LEU A 3 -16.51 34.72 22.94
N ASN A 4 -17.23 33.60 22.84
CA ASN A 4 -16.68 32.26 22.69
C ASN A 4 -15.82 32.19 21.42
N LYS A 5 -14.50 32.01 21.57
CA LYS A 5 -13.63 31.52 20.49
C LYS A 5 -13.65 30.00 20.49
N LEU A 6 -14.59 29.41 19.74
CA LEU A 6 -14.49 28.02 19.32
C LEU A 6 -13.42 27.92 18.23
N TYR A 7 -12.25 27.42 18.61
CA TYR A 7 -11.25 26.96 17.65
C TYR A 7 -11.74 25.62 17.07
N LEU A 8 -12.51 25.71 15.98
CA LEU A 8 -12.72 24.57 15.08
C LEU A 8 -11.40 24.31 14.37
N ILE A 9 -10.57 23.45 14.96
CA ILE A 9 -9.47 22.80 14.25
C ILE A 9 -10.13 21.93 13.19
N SER A 10 -10.08 22.40 11.95
CA SER A 10 -10.45 21.65 10.77
C SER A 10 -9.67 20.34 10.77
N LEU A 11 -10.34 19.28 11.18
CA LEU A 11 -9.91 17.91 10.98
C LEU A 11 -9.83 17.71 9.46
N LEU A 12 -8.67 18.01 8.87
CA LEU A 12 -8.24 17.48 7.58
C LEU A 12 -8.07 15.97 7.76
N ALA A 13 -9.19 15.29 7.97
CA ALA A 13 -9.29 13.90 7.59
C ALA A 13 -8.97 13.92 6.11
N GLY A 14 -7.80 13.38 5.76
CA GLY A 14 -7.54 12.89 4.42
C GLY A 14 -8.59 11.82 4.15
N ALA A 15 -9.80 12.26 3.79
CA ALA A 15 -10.69 11.49 2.99
C ALA A 15 -9.95 11.37 1.66
N VAL A 16 -9.05 10.39 1.59
CA VAL A 16 -8.58 9.86 0.33
C VAL A 16 -9.87 9.39 -0.32
N SER A 17 -10.48 10.24 -1.14
CA SER A 17 -11.62 9.81 -1.92
C SER A 17 -11.07 8.72 -2.81
N ALA A 18 -11.54 7.48 -2.63
CA ALA A 18 -11.57 6.50 -3.71
C ALA A 18 -11.88 7.27 -5.00
N ASN A 19 -10.95 7.27 -5.96
CA ASN A 19 -11.18 8.04 -7.17
C ASN A 19 -12.43 7.42 -7.80
N ARG A 20 -13.50 8.21 -7.91
CA ARG A 20 -14.82 7.73 -8.37
C ARG A 20 -14.78 7.06 -9.76
N HIS A 21 -13.70 7.26 -10.51
CA HIS A 21 -13.43 6.66 -11.81
C HIS A 21 -12.67 5.33 -11.73
N CYS A 22 -12.03 5.02 -10.60
CA CYS A 22 -11.45 3.71 -10.37
C CYS A 22 -12.55 2.73 -9.95
N GLY A 23 -12.69 1.66 -10.71
CA GLY A 23 -13.77 0.69 -10.54
C GLY A 23 -13.37 -0.58 -9.80
N LYS A 24 -12.06 -0.79 -9.57
CA LYS A 24 -11.50 -2.06 -9.09
C LYS A 24 -10.63 -1.84 -7.87
N ASN A 25 -10.68 -2.76 -6.92
CA ASN A 25 -9.80 -2.73 -5.76
C ASN A 25 -9.37 -4.13 -5.31
N ALA A 26 -8.23 -4.19 -4.65
CA ALA A 26 -7.67 -5.43 -4.10
C ALA A 26 -7.09 -5.15 -2.72
N TRP A 27 -7.58 -5.87 -1.72
CA TRP A 27 -6.89 -5.99 -0.45
C TRP A 27 -5.77 -7.01 -0.60
N ILE A 28 -4.56 -6.58 -0.28
CA ILE A 28 -3.37 -7.41 -0.24
C ILE A 28 -2.95 -7.62 1.22
N ALA A 29 -2.48 -8.82 1.52
CA ALA A 29 -1.71 -9.11 2.73
C ALA A 29 -0.32 -9.55 2.31
N TRP A 30 0.68 -9.24 3.12
CA TRP A 30 2.06 -9.59 2.85
C TRP A 30 2.80 -10.04 4.10
N ASP A 31 3.83 -10.84 3.90
CA ASP A 31 4.68 -11.41 4.93
C ASP A 31 6.13 -11.37 4.44
N VAL A 32 7.03 -10.84 5.26
CA VAL A 32 8.48 -10.88 5.05
C VAL A 32 8.97 -12.27 5.42
N ASP A 33 9.41 -13.05 4.44
CA ASP A 33 9.91 -14.41 4.64
C ASP A 33 11.44 -14.49 4.66
N ARG A 34 12.11 -13.46 4.12
CA ARG A 34 13.57 -13.42 4.09
C ARG A 34 14.11 -12.00 4.16
N VAL A 35 15.20 -11.84 4.90
CA VAL A 35 16.03 -10.63 4.91
C VAL A 35 17.43 -11.02 4.45
N ASP A 36 18.01 -10.25 3.52
CA ASP A 36 19.37 -10.43 3.02
C ASP A 36 20.07 -9.07 2.90
N GLY A 37 20.88 -8.73 3.90
CA GLY A 37 21.58 -7.44 3.96
C GLY A 37 20.62 -6.26 3.90
N ASN A 38 20.77 -5.43 2.84
CA ASN A 38 19.93 -4.25 2.62
C ASN A 38 18.66 -4.53 1.80
N SER A 39 18.38 -5.79 1.49
CA SER A 39 17.19 -6.19 0.74
C SER A 39 16.40 -7.24 1.52
N TYR A 40 15.14 -7.43 1.16
CA TYR A 40 14.25 -8.41 1.78
C TYR A 40 13.24 -8.93 0.77
N HIS A 41 12.81 -10.17 0.97
CA HIS A 41 11.78 -10.81 0.18
C HIS A 41 10.45 -10.74 0.92
N VAL A 42 9.39 -10.60 0.14
CA VAL A 42 8.01 -10.50 0.62
C VAL A 42 7.15 -11.45 -0.20
N ASN A 43 6.44 -12.33 0.49
CA ASN A 43 5.32 -13.05 -0.09
C ASN A 43 4.07 -12.19 0.07
N TRP A 44 3.21 -12.18 -0.95
CA TRP A 44 1.96 -11.43 -0.90
C TRP A 44 0.81 -12.25 -1.48
N ARG A 45 -0.40 -11.90 -1.09
CA ARG A 45 -1.64 -12.50 -1.62
C ARG A 45 -2.77 -11.50 -1.63
N VAL A 46 -3.66 -11.65 -2.61
CA VAL A 46 -4.96 -10.96 -2.59
C VAL A 46 -5.87 -11.68 -1.60
N THR A 47 -6.43 -10.94 -0.64
CA THR A 47 -7.33 -11.48 0.38
C THR A 47 -8.80 -11.16 0.10
N SER A 48 -9.09 -10.02 -0.53
CA SER A 48 -10.43 -9.62 -0.96
C SER A 48 -10.37 -8.46 -1.96
N GLY A 49 -11.52 -7.94 -2.37
CA GLY A 49 -11.63 -6.75 -3.22
C GLY A 49 -12.42 -6.98 -4.50
N LYS A 50 -13.03 -5.92 -5.01
CA LYS A 50 -13.79 -5.90 -6.25
C LYS A 50 -12.84 -6.09 -7.43
N ASP A 51 -13.00 -7.20 -8.13
CA ASP A 51 -12.13 -7.64 -9.22
C ASP A 51 -10.66 -7.85 -8.78
N GLY A 52 -10.42 -8.12 -7.50
CA GLY A 52 -9.06 -8.27 -6.96
C GLY A 52 -8.25 -9.40 -7.62
N HIS A 53 -8.91 -10.42 -8.16
CA HIS A 53 -8.26 -11.48 -8.96
C HIS A 53 -7.68 -10.98 -10.29
N SER A 54 -8.06 -9.78 -10.74
CA SER A 54 -7.58 -9.15 -11.97
C SER A 54 -6.48 -8.13 -11.76
N ILE A 55 -6.04 -7.90 -10.51
CA ILE A 55 -4.94 -6.97 -10.25
C ILE A 55 -3.63 -7.51 -10.85
N PRO A 56 -2.92 -6.72 -11.68
CA PRO A 56 -1.62 -7.14 -12.19
C PRO A 56 -0.60 -7.22 -11.07
N ALA A 57 0.24 -8.27 -11.05
CA ALA A 57 1.32 -8.41 -10.08
C ALA A 57 2.24 -7.18 -10.05
N ALA A 58 2.55 -6.62 -11.22
CA ALA A 58 3.33 -5.38 -11.33
C ALA A 58 2.70 -4.21 -10.57
N THR A 59 1.37 -4.05 -10.61
CA THR A 59 0.65 -3.03 -9.83
C THR A 59 0.82 -3.24 -8.33
N VAL A 60 0.77 -4.50 -7.87
CA VAL A 60 1.00 -4.84 -6.46
C VAL A 60 2.44 -4.48 -6.04
N VAL A 61 3.43 -4.85 -6.85
CA VAL A 61 4.85 -4.58 -6.58
C VAL A 61 5.13 -3.08 -6.52
N THR A 62 4.63 -2.29 -7.47
CA THR A 62 4.83 -0.83 -7.47
C THR A 62 4.09 -0.19 -6.29
N ALA A 63 2.83 -0.56 -6.04
CA ALA A 63 2.06 -0.02 -4.92
C ALA A 63 2.69 -0.35 -3.57
N PHE A 64 3.19 -1.57 -3.39
CA PHE A 64 3.94 -1.95 -2.19
C PHE A 64 5.20 -1.09 -2.03
N GLY A 65 5.99 -0.92 -3.10
CA GLY A 65 7.17 -0.05 -3.11
C GLY A 65 6.85 1.38 -2.64
N ASP A 66 5.81 1.97 -3.22
CA ASP A 66 5.40 3.34 -2.95
C ASP A 66 4.80 3.55 -1.56
N CYS A 67 4.00 2.58 -1.09
CA CYS A 67 3.07 2.79 0.03
C CYS A 67 3.42 2.00 1.28
N ALA A 68 4.05 0.82 1.16
CA ALA A 68 4.58 0.05 2.28
C ALA A 68 6.09 0.22 2.44
N ASN A 69 6.85 0.40 1.36
CA ASN A 69 8.31 0.38 1.40
C ASN A 69 8.98 1.75 1.37
N SER A 70 8.36 2.77 1.96
CA SER A 70 8.92 4.14 2.02
C SER A 70 9.41 4.64 0.65
N ARG A 71 8.69 4.31 -0.43
CA ARG A 71 9.00 4.65 -1.83
C ARG A 71 10.32 4.06 -2.34
N SER A 72 10.74 2.93 -1.77
CA SER A 72 11.93 2.19 -2.22
C SER A 72 11.57 1.07 -3.18
N LEU A 73 12.54 0.75 -4.04
CA LEU A 73 12.33 -0.12 -5.18
C LEU A 73 11.97 -1.54 -4.71
N CYS A 74 10.93 -2.10 -5.33
CA CYS A 74 10.59 -3.51 -5.26
C CYS A 74 10.52 -4.09 -6.68
N ARG A 75 10.85 -5.37 -6.80
CA ARG A 75 10.89 -6.10 -8.07
C ARG A 75 10.17 -7.43 -7.89
N ASP A 76 9.30 -7.74 -8.85
CA ASP A 76 8.64 -9.04 -8.92
C ASP A 76 9.70 -10.16 -9.02
N SER A 77 9.51 -11.22 -8.23
CA SER A 77 10.35 -12.43 -8.23
C SER A 77 9.60 -13.67 -8.75
N GLY A 78 8.33 -13.53 -9.14
CA GLY A 78 7.44 -14.62 -9.53
C GLY A 78 6.85 -15.40 -8.34
N SER A 79 7.60 -15.56 -7.25
CA SER A 79 7.12 -16.13 -5.99
C SER A 79 6.76 -15.08 -4.93
N GLY A 80 6.89 -13.79 -5.24
CA GLY A 80 6.77 -12.69 -4.30
C GLY A 80 7.40 -11.43 -4.88
N MET A 81 8.09 -10.67 -4.04
CA MET A 81 8.87 -9.52 -4.50
C MET A 81 10.12 -9.33 -3.65
N TRP A 82 11.21 -8.89 -4.29
CA TRP A 82 12.42 -8.42 -3.63
C TRP A 82 12.40 -6.90 -3.52
N CYS A 83 12.62 -6.40 -2.32
CA CYS A 83 12.59 -4.97 -2.00
C CYS A 83 13.91 -4.52 -1.38
N ASP A 84 14.38 -3.35 -1.78
CA ASP A 84 15.47 -2.66 -1.09
C ASP A 84 14.89 -1.92 0.13
N ARG A 85 15.62 -1.92 1.25
CA ARG A 85 15.17 -1.24 2.47
C ARG A 85 15.16 0.28 2.29
N GLY A 86 13.99 0.89 2.42
CA GLY A 86 13.81 2.35 2.37
C GLY A 86 14.14 3.14 3.63
N GLY A 87 15.03 2.64 4.48
CA GLY A 87 15.37 3.23 5.78
C GLY A 87 14.45 2.83 6.94
N GLN A 88 13.38 2.08 6.64
CA GLN A 88 12.52 1.45 7.63
C GLN A 88 13.14 0.17 8.20
N HIS A 89 12.83 -0.12 9.46
CA HIS A 89 13.21 -1.38 10.09
C HIS A 89 12.36 -2.52 9.50
N ILE A 90 13.03 -3.56 9.00
CA ILE A 90 12.40 -4.77 8.47
C ILE A 90 13.07 -5.99 9.10
N GLU A 91 12.27 -6.95 9.53
CA GLU A 91 12.72 -8.24 10.04
C GLU A 91 11.89 -9.38 9.48
N ASN A 92 12.43 -10.60 9.54
CA ASN A 92 11.73 -11.80 9.10
C ASN A 92 10.50 -12.04 10.00
N GLY A 93 9.35 -12.33 9.39
CA GLY A 93 8.06 -12.53 10.09
C GLY A 93 7.22 -11.25 10.26
N MET A 94 7.74 -10.08 9.89
CA MET A 94 6.89 -8.89 9.76
C MET A 94 5.85 -9.11 8.68
N HIS A 95 4.65 -8.62 8.91
CA HIS A 95 3.53 -8.78 7.99
C HIS A 95 2.77 -7.47 7.89
N GLY A 96 1.81 -7.40 6.98
CA GLY A 96 1.02 -6.19 6.83
C GLY A 96 -0.11 -6.37 5.83
N THR A 97 -0.89 -5.31 5.68
CA THR A 97 -2.04 -5.27 4.79
C THR A 97 -2.19 -3.90 4.15
N GLY A 98 -2.80 -3.87 2.98
CA GLY A 98 -3.12 -2.62 2.29
C GLY A 98 -4.21 -2.86 1.25
N ASN A 99 -4.89 -1.79 0.88
CA ASN A 99 -5.88 -1.80 -0.18
C ASN A 99 -5.36 -0.97 -1.36
N ILE A 100 -5.41 -1.55 -2.54
CA ILE A 100 -5.00 -0.92 -3.78
C ILE A 100 -6.24 -0.75 -4.63
N GLU A 101 -6.57 0.50 -4.92
CA GLU A 101 -7.53 0.84 -5.96
C GLU A 101 -6.79 0.95 -7.31
N PHE A 102 -7.27 0.30 -8.37
CA PHE A 102 -6.55 0.18 -9.64
C PHE A 102 -7.45 0.28 -10.88
N SER A 103 -6.83 0.25 -12.07
CA SER A 103 -7.49 0.49 -13.36
C SER A 103 -8.18 1.85 -13.43
N CYS A 104 -7.47 2.89 -13.00
CA CYS A 104 -7.95 4.27 -13.00
C CYS A 104 -7.63 4.95 -14.35
N SER A 105 -8.48 5.88 -14.79
CA SER A 105 -8.20 6.72 -15.97
C SER A 105 -7.08 7.74 -15.74
N ASP A 106 -6.87 8.13 -14.48
CA ASP A 106 -6.01 9.26 -14.11
C ASP A 106 -4.66 8.81 -13.50
N GLY A 107 -4.37 7.51 -13.46
CA GLY A 107 -3.15 6.96 -12.87
C GLY A 107 -3.18 5.42 -12.76
N PRO A 108 -2.04 4.79 -12.41
CA PRO A 108 -1.96 3.33 -12.38
C PRO A 108 -2.70 2.70 -11.18
N TYR A 109 -2.70 3.38 -10.01
CA TYR A 109 -3.39 2.94 -8.78
C TYR A 109 -3.46 4.06 -7.74
N THR A 110 -4.17 3.80 -6.64
CA THR A 110 -4.12 4.60 -5.39
C THR A 110 -4.08 3.65 -4.18
N CYS A 111 -3.27 4.00 -3.18
CA CYS A 111 -3.07 3.21 -1.97
C CYS A 111 -3.97 3.69 -0.83
N TYR A 112 -4.58 2.75 -0.12
CA TYR A 112 -5.41 2.97 1.05
C TYR A 112 -5.02 2.00 2.15
N ASP A 113 -5.06 2.45 3.41
CA ASP A 113 -4.95 1.60 4.59
C ASP A 113 -3.70 0.70 4.67
N PHE A 114 -2.57 1.12 4.07
CA PHE A 114 -1.29 0.41 4.15
C PHE A 114 -0.74 0.45 5.59
N LYS A 115 -0.52 -0.72 6.17
CA LYS A 115 -0.05 -0.91 7.55
C LYS A 115 0.88 -2.12 7.64
N TRP A 116 1.98 -1.92 8.38
CA TRP A 116 2.88 -2.98 8.87
C TRP A 116 2.43 -3.49 10.24
#